data_AF-A0A139WTN7-F1
#
_entry.id   AF-A0A139WTN7-F1
#
_cell.length_a   1.000
_cell.length_b   1.000
_cell.length_c   1.000
_cell.angle_alpha   90.00
_cell.angle_beta   90.00
_cell.angle_gamma   90.00
#
_symmetry.space_group_name_H-M   'P 1'
#
loop_
_entity.id
_entity.type
_entity.pdbx_description
1 polymer ?
#
loop_
_entity_poly.entity_id
_entity_poly.type
_entity_poly.pdbx_seq_one_letter_code
_entity_poly.pdbx_strand_id
1 'polypeptide(L)' 'MSTRKGQKGQKNIPYLHDEIKTKRTVLLTPTAWQILKTKAEVMGVSVSELIEQWARETSG' A
#
# COMPACT_ATOMS: atom_id res chain seq x y z
N MET A 1 -19.50 10.99 2.44
CA MET A 1 -19.78 10.54 1.05
C MET A 1 -19.02 9.23 0.83
N SER A 2 -19.70 8.08 0.93
CA SER A 2 -19.06 6.77 0.75
C SER A 2 -19.02 6.44 -0.74
N THR A 3 -17.82 6.47 -1.33
CA THR A 3 -17.61 6.20 -2.75
C THR A 3 -17.79 4.71 -3.04
N ARG A 4 -19.03 4.35 -3.39
CA ARG A 4 -19.47 3.17 -4.17
C ARG A 4 -20.19 2.09 -3.37
N LYS A 5 -21.51 2.28 -3.34
CA LYS A 5 -22.53 1.25 -3.19
C LYS A 5 -22.55 0.42 -4.49
N GLY A 6 -22.16 -0.86 -4.46
CA GLY A 6 -22.57 -1.81 -5.51
C GLY A 6 -21.53 -2.66 -6.25
N GLN A 7 -20.22 -2.63 -5.94
CA GLN A 7 -19.28 -3.59 -6.53
C GLN A 7 -19.09 -4.80 -5.60
N LYS A 8 -19.66 -5.94 -6.00
CA LYS A 8 -19.41 -7.22 -5.34
C LYS A 8 -17.95 -7.58 -5.57
N GLY A 9 -17.26 -7.76 -4.48
CA GLY A 9 -15.85 -8.03 -4.50
C GLY A 9 -15.44 -9.35 -5.13
N GLN A 10 -14.61 -9.30 -6.17
CA GLN A 10 -14.02 -10.49 -6.78
C GLN A 10 -12.71 -10.87 -6.08
N LYS A 11 -12.59 -12.14 -5.73
CA LYS A 11 -11.39 -12.70 -5.09
C LYS A 11 -10.20 -12.55 -6.07
N ASN A 12 -9.12 -11.92 -5.63
CA ASN A 12 -7.88 -11.62 -6.39
C ASN A 12 -7.92 -10.44 -7.38
N ILE A 13 -8.93 -9.58 -7.34
CA ILE A 13 -8.92 -8.33 -8.13
C ILE A 13 -8.78 -7.15 -7.15
N PRO A 14 -7.78 -6.26 -7.32
CA PRO A 14 -7.65 -5.10 -6.46
C PRO A 14 -8.79 -4.12 -6.74
N TYR A 15 -9.36 -3.56 -5.67
CA TYR A 15 -10.53 -2.67 -5.75
C TYR A 15 -10.16 -1.22 -6.05
N LEU A 16 -8.88 -0.89 -5.91
CA LEU A 16 -8.35 0.47 -5.94
C LEU A 16 -7.25 0.68 -7.00
N HIS A 17 -6.62 -0.40 -7.48
CA HIS A 17 -5.48 -0.33 -8.41
C HIS A 17 -5.62 -1.39 -9.51
N ASP A 18 -5.13 -1.10 -10.71
CA ASP A 18 -5.27 -1.99 -11.89
C ASP A 18 -4.39 -3.26 -11.80
N GLU A 19 -3.41 -3.29 -10.88
CA GLU A 19 -2.43 -4.37 -10.77
C GLU A 19 -2.55 -5.18 -9.46
N ILE A 20 -2.43 -6.51 -9.59
CA ILE A 20 -2.37 -7.41 -8.43
C ILE A 20 -1.01 -7.28 -7.76
N LYS A 21 -1.00 -7.00 -6.44
CA LYS A 21 0.23 -7.01 -5.65
C LYS A 21 0.89 -8.39 -5.71
N THR A 22 2.10 -8.48 -6.27
CA THR A 22 2.93 -9.68 -6.18
C THR A 22 3.86 -9.60 -4.98
N LYS A 23 4.32 -10.74 -4.47
CA LYS A 23 5.28 -10.77 -3.36
C LYS A 23 6.64 -10.29 -3.86
N ARG A 24 7.18 -9.24 -3.26
CA ARG A 24 8.57 -8.78 -3.47
C ARG A 24 9.29 -8.73 -2.14
N THR A 25 10.53 -9.17 -2.10
CA THR A 25 11.37 -9.13 -0.90
C THR A 25 12.25 -7.88 -0.95
N VAL A 26 12.16 -7.03 0.08
CA VAL A 26 13.02 -5.86 0.24
C VAL A 26 13.82 -6.05 1.52
N LEU A 27 15.15 -5.91 1.44
CA LEU A 27 16.03 -5.93 2.59
C LEU A 27 16.12 -4.52 3.17
N LEU A 28 15.79 -4.37 4.45
CA LEU A 28 15.76 -3.09 5.16
C LEU A 28 16.55 -3.22 6.45
N THR A 29 17.19 -2.14 6.88
CA THR A 29 17.77 -2.07 8.22
C THR A 29 16.65 -2.04 9.27
N PRO A 30 16.89 -2.53 10.50
CA PRO A 30 15.88 -2.52 11.55
C PRO A 30 15.31 -1.11 11.81
N THR A 31 16.17 -0.08 11.79
CA THR A 31 15.77 1.32 11.97
C THR A 31 14.84 1.79 10.86
N ALA A 32 15.17 1.49 9.59
CA ALA A 32 14.34 1.86 8.45
C ALA A 32 12.96 1.17 8.52
N TRP A 33 12.93 -0.11 8.91
CA TRP A 33 11.67 -0.84 9.08
C TRP A 33 10.77 -0.24 10.16
N GLN A 34 11.32 0.14 11.32
CA GLN A 34 10.55 0.78 12.39
C GLN A 34 9.95 2.11 11.94
N ILE A 35 10.74 2.95 11.25
CA ILE A 35 10.26 4.22 10.71
C ILE A 35 9.11 4.01 9.74
N LEU A 36 9.24 3.06 8.81
CA LEU A 36 8.20 2.74 7.84
C LEU A 36 6.92 2.24 8.53
N LYS A 37 7.07 1.39 9.55
CA LYS A 37 5.95 0.88 10.34
C LYS A 37 5.20 2.01 11.04
N THR A 38 5.92 2.89 11.76
CA THR A 38 5.31 4.03 12.46
C THR A 38 4.63 4.99 11.49
N LYS A 39 5.26 5.30 10.35
CA LYS A 39 4.63 6.15 9.32
C LYS A 39 3.35 5.53 8.77
N ALA A 40 3.35 4.24 8.48
CA ALA A 40 2.18 3.52 7.99
C ALA A 40 1.04 3.52 9.02
N GLU A 41 1.36 3.32 10.31
CA GLU A 41 0.40 3.39 11.42
C GLU A 41 -0.23 4.78 11.55
N VAL A 42 0.58 5.85 11.50
CA VAL A 42 0.10 7.24 11.56
C VAL A 42 -0.83 7.57 10.39
N MET A 43 -0.53 7.07 9.19
CA MET A 43 -1.33 7.27 7.99
C MET A 43 -2.55 6.33 7.91
N GLY A 44 -2.66 5.34 8.80
CA GLY A 44 -3.72 4.32 8.77
C GLY A 44 -3.65 3.39 7.55
N VAL A 45 -2.46 3.22 6.95
CA VAL A 45 -2.24 2.39 5.76
C VAL A 45 -1.27 1.25 6.05
N SER A 46 -1.17 0.29 5.13
CA SER A 46 -0.15 -0.76 5.22
C SER A 46 1.22 -0.23 4.79
N VAL A 47 2.31 -0.82 5.31
CA VAL A 47 3.68 -0.46 4.90
C VAL A 47 3.89 -0.65 3.38
N SER A 48 3.28 -1.67 2.78
CA SER A 48 3.33 -1.86 1.33
C SER A 48 2.62 -0.74 0.56
N GLU A 49 1.49 -0.25 1.05
CA GLU A 49 0.79 0.89 0.45
C GLU A 49 1.59 2.18 0.58
N LEU A 50 2.21 2.41 1.74
CA LEU A 50 3.11 3.54 1.97
C LEU A 50 4.27 3.54 0.96
N ILE A 51 4.89 2.38 0.73
CA ILE A 51 5.99 2.25 -0.24
C ILE A 51 5.51 2.49 -1.67
N GLU A 52 4.35 1.95 -2.05
CA GLU A 52 3.77 2.17 -3.38
C GLU A 52 3.41 3.65 -3.62
N GLN A 53 2.86 4.34 -2.62
CA GLN A 53 2.59 5.79 -2.67
C GLN A 53 3.88 6.57 -2.84
N TRP A 54 4.88 6.32 -1.99
CA TRP A 54 6.16 7.02 -2.04
C TRP A 54 6.89 6.82 -3.38
N ALA A 55 6.85 5.60 -3.93
CA ALA A 55 7.42 5.30 -5.24
C ALA A 55 6.72 6.07 -6.37
N ARG A 56 5.39 6.22 -6.31
CA ARG A 56 4.61 6.99 -7.30
C ARG A 56 4.87 8.49 -7.18
N GLU A 57 4.95 9.02 -5.96
CA GLU A 57 5.25 10.44 -5.71
C GLU A 57 6.64 10.83 -6.18
N THR A 58 7.63 9.95 -6.00
CA THR A 58 9.04 10.24 -6.37
C THR A 58 9.32 10.01 -7.86
N SER A 59 8.44 9.27 -8.56
CA SER A 59 8.58 8.99 -10.00
C SER A 59 7.93 10.06 -10.89
N GLY A 60 7.30 11.08 -10.29
CA GLY A 60 6.79 12.29 -10.97
C GLY A 60 7.75 13.45 -10.85
#